data_AF-A0A820J311-F1
#
_entry.id   AF-A0A820J311-F1
#
_cell.length_a   1.000
_cell.length_b   1.000
_cell.length_c   1.000
_cell.angle_alpha   90.00
_cell.angle_beta   90.00
_cell.angle_gamma   90.00
#
_symmetry.space_group_name_H-M   'P 1'
#
loop_
_entity.id
_entity.type
_entity.pdbx_description
1 polymer ?
#
loop_
_entity_poly.entity_id
_entity_poly.type
_entity_poly.pdbx_seq_one_letter_code
_entity_poly.pdbx_strand_id
1 'polypeptide(L)' 'MDAAINAEEKSRRLILRCYNTLASQQELSGVQVASYLMGWPDHYTTHDFVNLFLIGIENYLQSMLSEAKLKQQRQTI' A
#
# COMPACT_ATOMS: atom_id res chain seq x y z
N MET A 1 30.18 -12.33 6.66
CA MET A 1 29.14 -13.33 6.33
C MET A 1 27.76 -12.69 6.24
N ASP A 2 27.49 -11.64 7.01
CA ASP A 2 26.18 -10.98 7.16
C ASP A 2 25.69 -10.19 5.92
N ALA A 3 26.60 -9.66 5.10
CA ALA A 3 26.24 -8.93 3.88
C ALA A 3 25.68 -9.84 2.77
N ALA A 4 26.18 -11.08 2.67
CA ALA A 4 25.70 -12.07 1.71
C ALA A 4 24.30 -12.58 2.07
N ILE A 5 24.06 -12.84 3.36
CA ILE A 5 22.74 -13.20 3.92
C ILE A 5 21.72 -12.08 3.64
N ASN A 6 22.15 -10.81 3.73
CA ASN A 6 21.31 -9.65 3.43
C ASN A 6 20.97 -9.53 1.92
N ALA A 7 21.93 -9.78 1.03
CA ALA A 7 21.71 -9.75 -0.41
C ALA A 7 20.77 -10.88 -0.87
N GLU A 8 20.93 -12.08 -0.30
CA GLU A 8 20.06 -13.23 -0.56
C GLU A 8 18.63 -12.96 -0.09
N GLU A 9 18.46 -12.45 1.14
CA GLU A 9 17.14 -12.11 1.68
C GLU A 9 16.44 -10.99 0.87
N LYS A 10 17.20 -9.99 0.40
CA LYS A 10 16.67 -8.96 -0.52
C LYS A 10 16.20 -9.55 -1.84
N SER A 11 16.98 -10.47 -2.41
CA SER A 11 16.63 -11.14 -3.67
C SER A 11 15.38 -12.01 -3.51
N ARG A 12 15.28 -12.76 -2.40
CA ARG A 12 14.10 -13.55 -2.04
C ARG A 12 12.84 -12.69 -1.91
N ARG A 13 12.94 -11.54 -1.21
CA ARG A 13 11.81 -10.61 -1.07
C ARG A 13 11.36 -10.01 -2.39
N LEU A 14 12.31 -9.70 -3.28
CA LEU A 14 11.97 -9.19 -4.61
C LEU A 14 11.17 -10.22 -5.40
N ILE A 15 11.65 -11.47 -5.45
CA ILE A 15 10.97 -12.56 -6.16
C ILE A 15 9.58 -12.79 -5.58
N LEU A 16 9.43 -12.81 -4.25
CA LEU A 16 8.12 -12.96 -3.61
C LEU A 16 7.16 -11.81 -3.95
N ARG A 17 7.65 -10.56 -4.01
CA ARG A 17 6.82 -9.43 -4.44
C ARG A 17 6.37 -9.59 -5.89
N CYS A 18 7.29 -9.96 -6.80
CA CYS A 18 6.97 -10.21 -8.20
C CYS A 18 5.94 -11.33 -8.33
N TYR A 19 6.14 -12.45 -7.63
CA TYR A 19 5.21 -13.57 -7.62
C TYR A 19 3.83 -13.17 -7.10
N ASN A 20 3.76 -12.47 -5.97
CA ASN A 20 2.48 -12.03 -5.40
C ASN A 20 1.74 -11.06 -6.35
N THR A 21 2.47 -10.18 -7.04
CA THR A 21 1.87 -9.31 -8.06
C THR A 21 1.32 -10.11 -9.23
N LEU A 22 2.08 -11.08 -9.75
CA LEU A 22 1.63 -11.95 -10.85
C LEU A 22 0.43 -12.81 -10.44
N ALA A 23 0.48 -13.42 -9.25
CA ALA A 23 -0.61 -14.23 -8.71
C ALA A 23 -1.89 -13.41 -8.54
N SER A 24 -1.80 -12.19 -8.01
CA SER A 24 -2.96 -11.29 -7.87
C SER A 24 -3.61 -10.89 -9.21
N GLN A 25 -2.86 -10.95 -10.31
CA GLN A 25 -3.37 -10.69 -11.66
C GLN A 25 -3.96 -11.94 -12.32
N GLN A 26 -3.54 -13.13 -11.89
CA GLN A 26 -4.03 -14.41 -12.41
C GLN A 26 -5.27 -14.92 -11.68
N GLU A 27 -5.49 -14.49 -10.44
CA GLU A 27 -6.69 -14.83 -9.67
C GLU A 27 -7.84 -13.89 -10.03
N LEU A 28 -8.63 -14.27 -11.03
CA LEU A 28 -9.95 -13.70 -11.24
C LEU A 28 -10.88 -14.16 -10.11
N SER A 29 -11.42 -13.21 -9.35
CA SER A 29 -12.44 -13.52 -8.36
C SER A 29 -13.70 -14.09 -9.03
N GLY A 30 -14.42 -14.98 -8.34
CA GLY A 30 -15.66 -15.55 -8.88
C GLY A 30 -16.70 -14.50 -9.29
N VAL A 31 -16.70 -13.33 -8.64
CA VAL A 31 -17.55 -12.19 -9.00
C VAL A 31 -17.14 -11.59 -10.34
N GLN A 32 -15.83 -11.43 -10.62
CA GLN A 32 -15.36 -10.94 -11.92
C GLN A 32 -15.70 -11.92 -13.04
N VAL A 33 -15.57 -13.24 -12.80
CA VAL A 33 -15.95 -14.27 -13.77
C VAL A 33 -17.47 -14.24 -14.05
N ALA A 34 -18.29 -14.13 -13.00
CA ALA A 34 -19.73 -14.02 -13.16
C ALA A 34 -20.13 -12.73 -13.92
N SER A 35 -19.54 -11.59 -13.58
CA SER A 35 -19.78 -10.32 -14.31
C SER A 35 -19.42 -10.44 -15.79
N TYR A 36 -18.27 -11.04 -16.11
CA TYR A 36 -17.88 -11.31 -17.50
C TYR A 36 -18.91 -12.18 -18.23
N LEU A 37 -19.36 -13.27 -17.62
CA LEU A 37 -20.37 -14.17 -18.20
C LEU A 37 -21.73 -13.48 -18.39
N MET A 38 -22.08 -12.55 -17.50
CA MET A 38 -23.34 -11.80 -17.54
C MET A 38 -23.28 -10.54 -18.42
N GLY A 39 -22.12 -10.22 -19.00
CA GLY A 39 -21.92 -9.01 -19.80
C GLY A 39 -21.95 -7.71 -18.97
N TRP A 40 -21.64 -7.81 -17.68
CA TRP A 40 -21.59 -6.66 -16.77
C TRP A 40 -20.18 -6.07 -16.72
N PRO A 41 -20.06 -4.73 -16.57
CA PRO A 41 -18.77 -4.08 -16.40
C PRO A 41 -18.08 -4.53 -15.11
N ASP A 42 -16.79 -4.79 -15.20
CA ASP A 42 -15.92 -5.26 -14.11
C ASP A 42 -15.13 -4.13 -13.43
N HIS A 43 -15.33 -2.88 -13.87
CA HIS A 43 -14.74 -1.68 -13.29
C HIS A 43 -15.80 -0.62 -12.92
N TYR A 44 -15.53 0.17 -11.88
CA TYR A 44 -16.31 1.36 -11.54
C TYR A 44 -15.85 2.52 -12.43
N THR A 45 -16.54 2.78 -13.54
CA THR A 45 -16.24 3.89 -14.47
C THR A 45 -17.07 5.15 -14.24
N THR A 46 -17.98 5.15 -13.28
CA THR A 46 -18.89 6.28 -13.07
C THR A 46 -18.23 7.49 -12.43
N HIS A 47 -17.02 7.35 -11.87
CA HIS A 47 -16.34 8.40 -11.12
C HIS A 47 -14.85 8.46 -11.43
N ASP A 48 -14.34 9.68 -11.57
CA ASP A 48 -12.91 9.95 -11.63
C ASP A 48 -12.32 9.85 -10.22
N PHE A 49 -11.47 8.85 -10.01
CA PHE A 49 -10.74 8.71 -8.75
C PHE A 49 -9.52 9.61 -8.76
N VAL A 50 -9.35 10.42 -7.71
CA VAL A 50 -8.15 11.25 -7.51
C VAL A 50 -7.16 10.49 -6.63
N ASN A 51 -5.88 10.48 -7.01
CA ASN A 51 -4.83 9.91 -6.20
C ASN A 51 -4.68 10.68 -4.88
N LEU A 52 -5.01 10.03 -3.76
CA LEU A 52 -4.74 10.55 -2.42
C LEU A 52 -3.30 10.21 -2.02
N PHE A 53 -2.47 11.24 -1.80
CA PHE A 53 -1.09 11.06 -1.36
C PHE A 53 -1.02 10.82 0.16
N LEU A 54 -1.49 9.65 0.59
CA LEU A 54 -1.64 9.27 2.00
C LEU A 54 -0.32 9.34 2.78
N ILE A 55 0.80 8.93 2.17
CA ILE A 55 2.12 8.94 2.83
C ILE A 55 2.52 10.37 3.21
N GLY A 56 2.27 11.36 2.33
CA GLY A 56 2.60 12.75 2.64
C GLY A 56 1.72 13.32 3.75
N ILE A 57 0.42 13.00 3.72
CA ILE A 57 -0.52 13.38 4.78
C ILE A 57 -0.08 12.77 6.10
N GLU A 58 0.27 11.49 6.12
CA GLU A 58 0.74 10.80 7.32
C GLU A 58 1.99 11.45 7.89
N ASN A 59 3.01 11.70 7.07
CA ASN A 59 4.24 12.35 7.50
C ASN A 59 3.98 13.75 8.09
N TYR A 60 3.11 14.53 7.45
CA TYR A 60 2.71 15.84 7.95
C TYR A 60 2.01 15.75 9.31
N LEU A 61 1.05 14.83 9.46
CA LEU A 61 0.33 14.63 10.71
C LEU A 61 1.26 14.15 11.82
N GLN A 62 2.20 13.26 11.52
CA GLN A 62 3.20 12.81 12.49
C GLN A 62 4.11 13.94 12.97
N SER A 63 4.54 14.82 12.05
CA SER A 63 5.33 16.01 12.39
C SER A 63 4.53 16.95 13.32
N MET A 64 3.30 17.29 12.94
CA MET A 64 2.41 18.14 13.73
C MET A 64 2.14 17.58 15.13
N LEU A 65 1.89 16.27 15.22
CA LEU A 65 1.60 15.59 16.48
C LEU A 65 2.84 15.53 17.39
N SER A 66 4.03 15.41 16.81
CA SER A 66 5.30 15.47 17.54
C SER A 66 5.55 16.87 18.12
N GLU A 67 5.31 17.93 17.33
CA GLU A 67 5.42 19.31 17.82
C GLU A 67 4.43 19.63 18.94
N ALA A 68 3.18 19.17 18.81
CA ALA A 68 2.16 19.36 19.84
C ALA A 68 2.58 18.72 21.18
N LYS A 69 3.13 17.51 21.14
CA LYS A 69 3.67 16.82 22.33
C LYS A 69 4.81 17.59 22.99
N LEU A 70 5.74 18.14 22.19
CA LEU A 70 6.85 18.93 22.69
C LEU A 70 6.38 20.23 23.38
N LYS A 71 5.38 20.91 22.80
CA LYS A 71 4.78 22.11 23.43
C LYS A 71 4.12 21.77 24.76
N GLN A 72 3.40 20.66 24.82
CA GLN A 72 2.73 20.21 26.04
C GLN A 72 3.73 19.89 27.16
N GLN A 73 4.84 19.20 26.84
CA GLN A 73 5.93 18.94 27.80
C GLN A 73 6.59 20.21 28.31
N ARG A 74 6.80 21.22 27.46
CA ARG A 74 7.38 22.51 27.87
C ARG A 74 6.45 23.35 28.76
N GLN A 75 5.15 23.10 28.72
CA GLN A 75 4.15 23.78 29.56
C GLN A 75 3.92 23.11 30.91
N THR A 76 4.41 21.87 31.10
CA THR A 76 4.25 21.09 32.34
C THR A 76 5.48 21.14 33.26
N ILE A 77 6.49 21.93 32.88
CA ILE A 77 7.69 22.25 33.67
C ILE A 77 7.62 23.74 34.03
#